data_AF-A0A1H6XXZ1-F1
#
_entry.id   AF-A0A1H6XXZ1-F1
#
_cell.length_a   1.000
_cell.length_b   1.000
_cell.length_c   1.000
_cell.angle_alpha   90.00
_cell.angle_beta   90.00
_cell.angle_gamma   90.00
#
_symmetry.space_group_name_H-M   'P 1'
#
loop_
_entity.id
_entity.type
_entity.pdbx_description
1 polymer ?
#
loop_
_entity_poly.entity_id
_entity_poly.type
_entity_poly.pdbx_seq_one_letter_code
_entity_poly.pdbx_strand_id
1 'polypeptide(L)' 'MRGNTYGREYEKQPEFPKELALLIARKAHRMAERFEDQCLDTMIRDAKRALRRGTDPLVIATQMEL' A
#
# COMPACT_ATOMS: atom_id res chain seq x y z
N MET A 1 8.53 42.55 -5.83
CA MET A 1 7.39 41.70 -6.23
C MET A 1 7.35 41.66 -7.75
N ARG A 2 7.47 40.49 -8.38
CA ARG A 2 7.29 40.32 -9.83
C ARG A 2 6.17 39.29 -10.03
N GLY A 3 5.01 39.76 -10.48
CA GLY A 3 3.85 38.92 -10.79
C GLY A 3 3.96 38.35 -12.21
N ASN A 4 3.54 37.09 -12.37
CA ASN A 4 3.38 36.47 -13.69
C ASN A 4 2.13 37.01 -14.40
N THR A 5 2.20 37.11 -15.71
CA THR A 5 1.37 37.91 -16.63
C THR A 5 -0.06 37.42 -16.91
N TYR A 6 -0.70 36.72 -15.98
CA TYR A 6 -2.15 36.49 -16.01
C TYR A 6 -2.66 36.61 -14.58
N GLY A 7 -3.56 37.57 -14.32
CA GLY A 7 -3.97 38.07 -13.01
C GLY A 7 -4.69 37.10 -12.07
N ARG A 8 -4.22 35.85 -11.95
CA ARG A 8 -4.47 35.03 -10.77
C ARG A 8 -3.51 35.49 -9.69
N GLU A 9 -4.04 36.16 -8.69
CA GLU A 9 -3.38 36.22 -7.38
C GLU A 9 -3.01 34.79 -6.99
N TYR A 10 -1.77 34.58 -6.55
CA TYR A 10 -1.36 33.29 -6.00
C TYR A 10 -2.18 33.07 -4.73
N GLU A 11 -3.34 32.43 -4.85
CA GLU A 11 -4.11 31.97 -3.70
C GLU A 11 -3.17 31.12 -2.86
N LYS A 12 -2.83 31.63 -1.66
CA LYS A 12 -1.99 30.90 -0.72
C LYS A 12 -2.77 29.65 -0.34
N GLN A 13 -2.30 28.49 -0.79
CA GLN A 13 -2.93 27.22 -0.40
C GLN A 13 -2.95 27.15 1.13
N PRO A 14 -4.08 26.74 1.73
CA PRO A 14 -4.15 26.54 3.17
C PRO A 14 -3.11 25.50 3.59
N GLU A 15 -2.49 25.72 4.74
CA GLU A 15 -1.55 24.76 5.31
C GLU A 15 -2.27 23.44 5.60
N PHE A 16 -1.62 22.31 5.32
CA PHE A 16 -2.20 21.01 5.58
C PHE A 16 -2.30 20.77 7.09
N PRO A 17 -3.49 20.45 7.63
CA PRO A 17 -3.62 20.24 9.08
C PRO A 17 -2.79 19.05 9.57
N LYS A 18 -1.87 19.30 10.50
CA LYS A 18 -0.98 18.26 11.07
C LYS A 18 -1.75 17.09 11.68
N GLU A 19 -2.86 17.38 12.35
CA GLU A 19 -3.73 16.36 12.94
C GLU A 19 -4.35 15.45 11.87
N LEU A 20 -4.81 16.02 10.75
CA LEU A 20 -5.33 15.24 9.63
C LEU A 20 -4.25 14.32 9.04
N ALA A 21 -3.00 14.80 8.93
CA ALA A 21 -1.88 13.98 8.45
C ALA A 21 -1.65 12.76 9.35
N LEU A 22 -1.70 12.98 10.67
CA LEU A 22 -1.53 11.94 11.67
C LEU A 22 -2.67 10.90 11.59
N LEU A 23 -3.92 11.34 11.43
CA LEU A 23 -5.07 10.44 11.28
C LEU A 23 -4.98 9.59 10.00
N ILE A 24 -4.55 10.19 8.89
CA ILE A 24 -4.32 9.47 7.62
C ILE A 24 -3.24 8.42 7.81
N ALA A 25 -2.09 8.78 8.39
CA ALA A 25 -0.99 7.84 8.64
C ALA A 25 -1.44 6.66 9.51
N ARG A 26 -2.17 6.92 10.60
CA ARG A 26 -2.74 5.87 11.48
C ARG A 26 -3.75 4.98 10.77
N LYS A 27 -4.54 5.53 9.85
CA LYS A 27 -5.48 4.75 9.04
C LYS A 27 -4.72 3.86 8.05
N ALA A 28 -3.76 4.43 7.33
CA ALA A 28 -2.95 3.72 6.36
C ALA A 28 -2.21 2.54 7.02
N HIS A 29 -1.63 2.75 8.21
CA HIS A 29 -0.95 1.69 8.95
C HIS A 29 -1.89 0.53 9.29
N ARG A 30 -3.07 0.82 9.88
CA ARG A 30 -4.08 -0.23 10.17
C ARG A 30 -4.61 -0.94 8.92
N MET A 31 -4.65 -0.24 7.79
CA MET A 31 -5.03 -0.85 6.52
C MET A 31 -3.92 -1.76 6.00
N ALA A 32 -2.66 -1.35 6.11
CA ALA A 32 -1.50 -2.16 5.73
C ALA A 32 -1.44 -3.45 6.56
N GLU A 33 -1.53 -3.36 7.89
CA GLU A 33 -1.53 -4.52 8.78
C GLU A 33 -2.59 -5.56 8.37
N ARG A 34 -3.84 -5.11 8.16
CA ARG A 34 -4.92 -6.01 7.74
C ARG A 34 -4.71 -6.61 6.36
N PHE A 35 -4.14 -5.83 5.45
CA PHE A 35 -3.87 -6.27 4.08
C PHE A 35 -2.74 -7.31 4.08
N GLU A 36 -1.69 -7.08 4.85
CA GLU A 36 -0.57 -8.01 5.04
C GLU A 36 -1.07 -9.36 5.58
N ASP A 37 -1.90 -9.35 6.63
CA ASP A 37 -2.51 -10.57 7.18
C ASP A 37 -3.29 -11.35 6.11
N GLN A 38 -4.13 -10.66 5.33
CA GLN A 38 -4.94 -11.26 4.27
C GLN A 38 -4.08 -11.82 3.12
N CYS A 39 -3.02 -11.12 2.76
CA CYS A 39 -2.07 -11.57 1.75
C CYS A 39 -1.34 -12.83 2.21
N LEU A 40 -0.83 -12.85 3.45
CA LEU A 40 -0.16 -14.02 4.02
C LEU A 40 -1.10 -15.24 4.05
N ASP A 41 -2.32 -15.07 4.55
CA ASP A 41 -3.32 -16.15 4.57
C ASP A 41 -3.61 -16.72 3.18
N THR A 42 -3.71 -15.83 2.19
CA THR A 42 -3.98 -16.22 0.80
C THR A 42 -2.78 -16.95 0.19
N MET A 43 -1.58 -16.41 0.34
CA MET A 43 -0.33 -17.01 -0.13
C MET A 43 -0.12 -18.41 0.46
N ILE A 44 -0.31 -18.58 1.77
CA ILE A 44 -0.20 -19.88 2.44
C ILE A 44 -1.27 -20.86 1.93
N ARG A 45 -2.50 -20.39 1.76
CA ARG A 45 -3.60 -21.23 1.26
C ARG A 45 -3.32 -21.73 -0.16
N ASP A 46 -2.80 -20.89 -1.03
CA ASP A 46 -2.52 -21.25 -2.42
C ASP A 46 -1.28 -22.13 -2.55
N ALA A 47 -0.23 -21.89 -1.76
CA ALA A 47 0.91 -22.80 -1.65
C ALA A 47 0.46 -24.20 -1.17
N LYS A 48 -0.36 -24.28 -0.12
CA LYS A 48 -0.94 -25.56 0.36
C LYS A 48 -1.76 -26.27 -0.73
N ARG A 49 -2.51 -25.52 -1.54
CA ARG A 49 -3.27 -26.08 -2.67
C ARG A 49 -2.36 -26.61 -3.77
N ALA A 50 -1.27 -25.92 -4.08
CA ALA A 50 -0.29 -26.36 -5.08
C ALA A 50 0.45 -27.63 -4.61
N LEU A 51 0.88 -27.68 -3.36
CA LEU A 51 1.47 -28.88 -2.76
C LEU A 51 0.53 -30.09 -2.85
N ARG A 52 -0.77 -29.90 -2.54
CA ARG A 52 -1.76 -30.98 -2.66
C ARG A 52 -1.96 -31.46 -4.11
N ARG A 53 -1.68 -30.62 -5.11
CA ARG A 53 -1.70 -31.00 -6.53
C ARG A 53 -0.39 -31.68 -6.99
N GLY A 54 0.57 -31.87 -6.08
CA GLY A 54 1.87 -32.49 -6.38
C GLY A 54 2.88 -31.53 -6.99
N THR A 55 2.66 -30.21 -6.92
CA THR A 55 3.65 -29.22 -7.37
C THR A 55 4.86 -29.26 -6.43
N ASP A 56 6.06 -29.30 -7.02
CA ASP A 56 7.32 -29.29 -6.27
C ASP A 56 7.47 -28.00 -5.44
N PRO A 57 7.89 -28.07 -4.16
CA PRO A 57 8.04 -26.90 -3.30
C PRO A 57 8.99 -25.82 -3.86
N LEU A 58 10.09 -26.19 -4.54
CA LEU A 58 11.03 -25.23 -5.12
C LEU A 58 10.39 -24.46 -6.28
N VAL A 59 9.53 -25.13 -7.05
CA VAL A 59 8.76 -24.47 -8.11
C VAL A 59 7.77 -23.47 -7.51
N ILE A 60 7.10 -23.82 -6.41
CA ILE A 60 6.20 -22.91 -5.69
C ILE A 60 6.98 -21.69 -5.17
N ALA A 61 8.13 -21.90 -4.52
CA ALA A 61 8.97 -20.80 -4.01
C ALA A 61 9.41 -19.85 -5.14
N THR A 62 9.86 -20.41 -6.26
CA THR A 62 10.27 -19.64 -7.44
C THR A 62 9.10 -18.82 -8.01
N GLN A 63 7.91 -19.42 -8.13
CA GLN A 63 6.70 -18.74 -8.62
C GLN A 63 6.21 -17.64 -7.68
N MET A 64 6.49 -17.76 -6.38
CA MET A 64 6.15 -16.77 -5.35
C MET A 64 7.27 -15.74 -5.14
N GLU A 65 8.35 -15.80 -5.91
CA GLU A 65 9.52 -14.92 -5.80
C GLU A 65 10.16 -14.93 -4.39
N LEU A 66 10.20 -16.11 -3.76
CA LEU A 66 10.78 -16.37 -2.44
C LEU A 66 12.21 -16.93 -2.49
#